data_AF-A0A9D6FMY5-F1
#
_entry.id   AF-A0A9D6FMY5-F1
#
_cell.length_a   1.000
_cell.length_b   1.000
_cell.length_c   1.000
_cell.angle_alpha   90.00
_cell.angle_beta   90.00
_cell.angle_gamma   90.00
#
_symmetry.space_group_name_H-M   'P 1'
#
loop_
_entity.id
_entity.type
_entity.pdbx_description
1 polymer ?
#
loop_
_entity_poly.entity_id
_entity_poly.type
_entity_poly.pdbx_seq_one_letter_code
_entity_poly.pdbx_strand_id
1 'polypeptide(L)'
;MIAGRGALAAAIMLAAVACRTEGTKDEVEPGLLDRAAADLLSENYSSAAFKYEQFLRVNPETSRRAWIYAQVGLCRNGAGDYEGAIRNFDQALVAGPDPVLRLQIRYRRAIAQNFLDRPEGALSDLEEVQLAPKELRDRAVKTTEFLRILGVTEIRAGFWPRGQKTFRELVEKHPQSQEAVLVKPLLMLKAFTVQVAGCADEKAARARVTEFLKKGIVARILDLPERPGVAVVSGEFARYPDAVRERARIRAMGIDAFILP
;
A
#
# COMPACT_ATOMS: atom_id res chain seq x y z
N MET A 1 39.37 53.85 30.64
CA MET A 1 39.24 53.32 32.03
C MET A 1 38.78 51.87 31.94
N ILE A 2 39.30 50.99 32.82
CA ILE A 2 38.71 49.70 33.27
C ILE A 2 38.08 48.84 32.14
N ALA A 3 38.79 47.92 31.49
CA ALA A 3 39.11 46.54 31.95
C ALA A 3 37.85 45.70 32.33
N GLY A 4 37.69 44.43 31.95
CA GLY A 4 38.53 43.54 31.14
C GLY A 4 38.44 42.08 31.64
N ARG A 5 37.74 41.21 30.88
CA ARG A 5 37.54 39.75 31.04
C ARG A 5 36.77 39.27 29.78
N GLY A 6 37.02 38.15 29.10
CA GLY A 6 38.01 37.06 29.26
C GLY A 6 37.71 36.09 30.40
N ALA A 7 37.76 34.76 30.26
CA ALA A 7 37.77 33.84 29.10
C ALA A 7 37.52 32.40 29.63
N LEU A 8 37.27 31.42 28.75
CA LEU A 8 37.38 29.95 28.96
C LEU A 8 36.57 29.22 30.07
N ALA A 9 35.71 28.29 29.60
CA ALA A 9 35.69 26.83 29.88
C ALA A 9 35.61 26.19 31.32
N ALA A 10 34.88 25.04 31.38
CA ALA A 10 34.77 24.02 32.46
C ALA A 10 34.12 24.47 33.80
N ALA A 11 33.16 23.80 34.46
CA ALA A 11 32.94 22.37 34.85
C ALA A 11 33.77 21.96 36.11
N ILE A 12 33.37 21.05 37.01
CA ILE A 12 32.40 19.92 36.98
C ILE A 12 32.00 19.45 38.43
N MET A 13 30.99 18.56 38.60
CA MET A 13 30.59 17.82 39.85
C MET A 13 29.91 18.67 40.96
N LEU A 14 29.15 18.20 41.99
CA LEU A 14 28.54 16.92 42.49
C LEU A 14 27.41 17.33 43.52
N ALA A 15 26.58 16.53 44.24
CA ALA A 15 26.41 15.08 44.45
C ALA A 15 24.95 14.65 44.83
N ALA A 16 24.60 13.42 44.41
CA ALA A 16 23.73 12.37 44.99
C ALA A 16 22.73 12.58 46.16
N VAL A 17 21.49 12.12 45.92
CA VAL A 17 20.81 11.08 46.75
C VAL A 17 20.42 9.93 45.81
N ALA A 18 20.53 8.68 46.25
CA ALA A 18 20.41 7.52 45.37
C ALA A 18 18.99 6.92 45.32
N CYS A 19 18.52 6.64 44.11
CA CYS A 19 17.65 5.49 43.84
C CYS A 19 18.33 4.67 42.75
N ARG A 20 18.73 3.42 43.05
CA ARG A 20 19.44 2.56 42.10
C ARG A 20 18.43 1.83 41.20
N THR A 21 18.67 1.87 39.89
CA THR A 21 18.23 0.82 38.98
C THR A 21 19.47 0.33 38.23
N GLU A 22 20.06 -0.76 38.72
CA GLU A 22 21.19 -1.42 38.08
C GLU A 22 20.68 -2.47 37.09
N GLY A 23 21.15 -2.40 35.84
CA GLY A 23 20.88 -3.37 34.78
C GLY A 23 19.87 -2.93 33.72
N THR A 24 20.11 -3.09 32.41
CA THR A 24 21.36 -3.49 31.71
C THR A 24 21.21 -3.22 30.21
N LYS A 25 22.30 -2.78 29.56
CA LYS A 25 22.62 -2.94 28.13
C LYS A 25 21.83 -2.14 27.08
N ASP A 26 22.52 -2.04 25.94
CA ASP A 26 22.12 -1.57 24.61
C ASP A 26 21.48 -0.17 24.55
N GLU A 27 22.34 0.85 24.53
CA GLU A 27 21.99 2.23 24.19
C GLU A 27 21.35 2.29 22.79
N VAL A 28 20.05 2.58 22.75
CA VAL A 28 19.38 2.96 21.50
C VAL A 28 19.98 4.27 21.04
N GLU A 29 20.63 4.28 19.86
CA GLU A 29 21.11 5.49 19.22
C GLU A 29 19.96 6.51 19.13
N PRO A 30 20.02 7.67 19.83
CA PRO A 30 18.88 8.56 19.96
C PRO A 30 18.32 8.99 18.61
N GLY A 31 16.99 8.90 18.46
CA GLY A 31 16.33 9.17 17.18
C GLY A 31 16.48 8.07 16.12
N LEU A 32 16.77 6.81 16.49
CA LEU A 32 16.73 5.67 15.55
C LEU A 32 15.36 5.51 14.87
N LEU A 33 14.27 5.63 15.63
CA LEU A 33 12.90 5.60 15.06
C LEU A 33 12.60 6.82 14.18
N ASP A 34 13.10 7.99 14.54
CA ASP A 34 12.85 9.23 13.80
C ASP A 34 13.61 9.23 12.47
N ARG A 35 14.84 8.69 12.44
CA ARG A 35 15.58 8.41 11.20
C ARG A 35 14.93 7.31 10.37
N ALA A 36 14.33 6.29 10.98
CA ALA A 36 13.56 5.27 10.27
C ALA A 36 12.30 5.86 9.63
N ALA A 37 11.63 6.81 10.29
CA ALA A 37 10.51 7.56 9.74
C ALA A 37 10.95 8.51 8.62
N ALA A 38 12.08 9.21 8.77
CA ALA A 38 12.65 10.07 7.73
C ALA A 38 13.05 9.28 6.47
N ASP A 39 13.67 8.11 6.62
CA ASP A 39 13.93 7.19 5.51
C ASP A 39 12.64 6.72 4.83
N LEU A 40 11.61 6.37 5.59
CA LEU A 40 10.31 5.95 5.04
C LEU A 40 9.63 7.08 4.25
N LEU A 41 9.69 8.32 4.74
CA LEU A 41 9.22 9.51 4.04
C LEU A 41 10.06 9.87 2.80
N SER A 42 11.29 9.36 2.72
CA SER A 42 12.21 9.52 1.60
C SER A 42 12.23 8.31 0.66
N GLU A 43 11.26 7.38 0.81
CA GLU A 43 11.14 6.12 0.08
C GLU A 43 12.38 5.18 0.18
N ASN A 44 13.27 5.40 1.15
CA ASN A 44 14.41 4.56 1.47
C ASN A 44 13.99 3.28 2.24
N TYR A 45 13.00 2.55 1.72
CA TYR A 45 12.24 1.52 2.42
C TYR A 45 13.11 0.45 3.11
N SER A 46 14.16 -0.03 2.46
CA SER A 46 15.08 -1.03 3.04
C SER A 46 15.87 -0.48 4.23
N SER A 47 16.25 0.80 4.19
CA SER A 47 16.96 1.48 5.27
C SER A 47 16.04 1.78 6.46
N ALA A 48 14.79 2.20 6.18
CA ALA A 48 13.76 2.37 7.18
C ALA A 48 13.44 1.05 7.90
N ALA A 49 13.17 -0.02 7.13
CA ALA A 49 12.90 -1.35 7.67
C ALA A 49 14.04 -1.84 8.57
N PHE A 50 15.29 -1.72 8.12
CA PHE A 50 16.47 -2.10 8.92
C PHE A 50 16.53 -1.37 10.26
N LYS A 51 16.31 -0.03 10.28
CA LYS A 51 16.33 0.75 11.52
C LYS A 51 15.18 0.40 12.48
N TYR A 52 13.99 0.12 11.96
CA TYR A 52 12.86 -0.37 12.76
C TYR A 52 13.12 -1.78 13.33
N GLU A 53 13.66 -2.71 12.54
CA GLU A 53 14.03 -4.05 12.99
C GLU A 53 15.20 -4.03 13.99
N GLN A 54 16.16 -3.12 13.82
CA GLN A 54 17.24 -2.87 14.79
C GLN A 54 16.68 -2.40 16.14
N PHE A 55 15.73 -1.46 16.13
CA PHE A 55 15.08 -1.00 17.37
C PHE A 55 14.39 -2.15 18.10
N LEU A 56 13.64 -3.01 17.40
CA LEU A 56 12.99 -4.18 18.00
C LEU A 56 13.98 -5.21 18.55
N ARG A 57 15.15 -5.37 17.90
CA ARG A 57 16.21 -6.28 18.37
C ARG A 57 16.84 -5.82 19.69
N VAL A 58 17.00 -4.50 19.86
CA VAL A 58 17.52 -3.87 21.08
C VAL A 58 16.43 -3.77 22.17
N ASN A 59 15.19 -3.50 21.79
CA ASN A 59 14.06 -3.28 22.70
C ASN A 59 12.97 -4.35 22.49
N PRO A 60 13.22 -5.63 22.77
CA PRO A 60 12.25 -6.69 22.51
C PRO A 60 10.91 -6.41 23.19
N GLU A 61 10.92 -6.06 24.49
CA GLU A 61 9.74 -5.77 25.30
C GLU A 61 9.21 -4.32 25.19
N THR A 62 9.47 -3.64 24.07
CA THR A 62 8.93 -2.29 23.86
C THR A 62 7.40 -2.28 23.73
N SER A 63 6.72 -1.39 24.46
CA SER A 63 5.27 -1.16 24.31
C SER A 63 4.86 -0.67 22.92
N ARG A 64 5.82 -0.21 22.10
CA ARG A 64 5.59 0.19 20.70
C ARG A 64 5.63 -0.97 19.70
N ARG A 65 5.81 -2.22 20.15
CA ARG A 65 6.06 -3.42 19.31
C ARG A 65 5.09 -3.53 18.12
N ALA A 66 3.79 -3.40 18.37
CA ALA A 66 2.76 -3.45 17.32
C ALA A 66 2.90 -2.36 16.25
N TRP A 67 3.19 -1.12 16.66
CA TRP A 67 3.41 0.00 15.75
C TRP A 67 4.68 -0.18 14.92
N ILE A 68 5.79 -0.67 15.52
CA ILE A 68 7.05 -0.85 14.79
C ILE A 68 6.91 -1.97 13.75
N TYR A 69 6.28 -3.10 14.08
CA TYR A 69 5.97 -4.13 13.08
C TYR A 69 5.09 -3.57 11.95
N ALA A 70 4.11 -2.70 12.25
CA ALA A 70 3.32 -2.04 11.22
C ALA A 70 4.16 -1.12 10.31
N GLN A 71 5.19 -0.44 10.85
CA GLN A 71 6.12 0.34 10.03
C GLN A 71 7.04 -0.55 9.17
N VAL A 72 7.58 -1.65 9.70
CA VAL A 72 8.35 -2.62 8.90
C VAL A 72 7.48 -3.20 7.77
N GLY A 73 6.22 -3.53 8.06
CA GLY A 73 5.27 -3.99 7.05
C GLY A 73 4.99 -2.93 5.98
N LEU A 74 4.85 -1.66 6.36
CA LEU A 74 4.69 -0.54 5.42
C LEU A 74 5.93 -0.34 4.55
N CYS A 75 7.14 -0.40 5.12
CA CYS A 75 8.38 -0.34 4.36
C CYS A 75 8.47 -1.47 3.33
N ARG A 76 8.20 -2.71 3.74
CA ARG A 76 8.23 -3.88 2.85
C ARG A 76 7.18 -3.79 1.73
N ASN A 77 6.00 -3.23 2.01
CA ASN A 77 5.00 -2.91 0.99
C ASN A 77 5.53 -1.92 -0.07
N GLY A 78 6.24 -0.87 0.35
CA GLY A 78 6.87 0.09 -0.56
C GLY A 78 7.99 -0.53 -1.39
N ALA A 79 8.79 -1.42 -0.79
CA ALA A 79 9.84 -2.18 -1.46
C ALA A 79 9.33 -3.36 -2.35
N GLY A 80 8.03 -3.63 -2.38
CA GLY A 80 7.45 -4.76 -3.12
C GLY A 80 7.57 -6.15 -2.47
N ASP A 81 8.14 -6.25 -1.26
CA ASP A 81 8.11 -7.46 -0.43
C ASP A 81 6.73 -7.62 0.23
N TYR A 82 5.69 -7.82 -0.58
CA TYR A 82 4.31 -7.95 -0.09
C TYR A 82 4.12 -9.14 0.86
N GLU A 83 4.90 -10.22 0.69
CA GLU A 83 4.85 -11.39 1.57
C GLU A 83 5.47 -11.09 2.95
N GLY A 84 6.62 -10.42 3.00
CA GLY A 84 7.20 -9.96 4.25
C GLY A 84 6.45 -8.80 4.87
N ALA A 85 5.74 -8.00 4.08
CA ALA A 85 4.80 -7.01 4.57
C ALA A 85 3.63 -7.67 5.32
N ILE A 86 2.98 -8.66 4.70
CA ILE A 86 1.93 -9.47 5.36
C ILE A 86 2.43 -10.07 6.67
N ARG A 87 3.59 -10.78 6.67
CA ARG A 87 4.15 -11.36 7.89
C ARG A 87 4.37 -10.32 9.00
N ASN A 88 4.79 -9.10 8.67
CA ASN A 88 4.96 -8.03 9.66
C ASN A 88 3.62 -7.45 10.11
N PHE A 89 2.63 -7.32 9.23
CA PHE A 89 1.27 -6.94 9.63
C PHE A 89 0.60 -8.01 10.52
N ASP A 90 0.91 -9.28 10.33
CA ASP A 90 0.45 -10.37 11.21
C ASP A 90 1.06 -10.23 12.62
N GLN A 91 2.38 -10.05 12.72
CA GLN A 91 3.06 -9.76 13.99
C GLN A 91 2.54 -8.47 14.65
N ALA A 92 2.26 -7.44 13.84
CA ALA A 92 1.68 -6.19 14.32
C ALA A 92 0.29 -6.39 14.92
N LEU A 93 -0.56 -7.25 14.34
CA LEU A 93 -1.91 -7.57 14.87
C LEU A 93 -1.87 -8.45 16.12
N VAL A 94 -0.93 -9.40 16.19
CA VAL A 94 -0.70 -10.26 17.36
C VAL A 94 -0.18 -9.46 18.55
N ALA A 95 0.66 -8.44 18.32
CA ALA A 95 1.22 -7.59 19.37
C ALA A 95 0.23 -6.58 20.01
N GLY A 96 -1.08 -6.73 19.77
CA GLY A 96 -2.14 -5.98 20.47
C GLY A 96 -2.25 -4.49 20.11
N PRO A 97 -2.39 -4.11 18.82
CA PRO A 97 -2.52 -2.72 18.40
C PRO A 97 -3.85 -2.12 18.87
N ASP A 98 -3.83 -0.81 19.10
CA ASP A 98 -5.01 0.00 19.38
C ASP A 98 -6.03 -0.04 18.22
N PRO A 99 -7.30 0.35 18.44
CA PRO A 99 -8.33 0.23 17.43
C PRO A 99 -8.07 1.00 16.12
N VAL A 100 -7.37 2.15 16.14
CA VAL A 100 -7.04 2.90 14.90
C VAL A 100 -5.91 2.20 14.14
N LEU A 101 -4.83 1.86 14.84
CA LEU A 101 -3.68 1.16 14.26
C LEU A 101 -4.09 -0.21 13.70
N ARG A 102 -5.01 -0.93 14.36
CA ARG A 102 -5.56 -2.20 13.88
C ARG A 102 -6.21 -2.08 12.50
N LEU A 103 -7.03 -1.05 12.28
CA LEU A 103 -7.67 -0.81 10.98
C LEU A 103 -6.64 -0.41 9.91
N GLN A 104 -5.65 0.42 10.27
CA GLN A 104 -4.54 0.77 9.38
C GLN A 104 -3.74 -0.48 8.95
N ILE A 105 -3.46 -1.40 9.87
CA ILE A 105 -2.75 -2.65 9.58
C ILE A 105 -3.58 -3.53 8.64
N ARG A 106 -4.86 -3.79 8.95
CA ARG A 106 -5.74 -4.59 8.07
C ARG A 106 -5.82 -4.01 6.66
N TYR A 107 -6.05 -2.71 6.52
CA TYR A 107 -6.09 -2.02 5.22
C TYR A 107 -4.77 -2.17 4.43
N ARG A 108 -3.61 -2.00 5.08
CA ARG A 108 -2.30 -2.16 4.42
C ARG A 108 -1.96 -3.61 4.08
N ARG A 109 -2.47 -4.58 4.87
CA ARG A 109 -2.35 -6.02 4.60
C ARG A 109 -3.24 -6.45 3.42
N ALA A 110 -4.46 -5.91 3.31
CA ALA A 110 -5.34 -6.11 2.16
C ALA A 110 -4.78 -5.53 0.85
N ILE A 111 -4.03 -4.42 0.92
CA ILE A 111 -3.28 -3.90 -0.24
C ILE A 111 -2.19 -4.89 -0.65
N ALA A 112 -1.39 -5.40 0.29
CA ALA A 112 -0.34 -6.38 0.03
C ALA A 112 -0.89 -7.66 -0.62
N GLN A 113 -1.98 -8.21 -0.07
CA GLN A 113 -2.69 -9.38 -0.59
C GLN A 113 -3.25 -9.13 -2.00
N ASN A 114 -3.72 -7.92 -2.31
CA ASN A 114 -4.15 -7.53 -3.67
C ASN A 114 -3.01 -7.46 -4.69
N PHE A 115 -1.78 -7.16 -4.29
CA PHE A 115 -0.61 -7.23 -5.17
C PHE A 115 -0.15 -8.68 -5.42
N LEU A 116 -0.46 -9.60 -4.50
CA LEU A 116 -0.19 -11.03 -4.61
C LEU A 116 -1.36 -11.84 -5.23
N ASP A 117 -2.35 -11.16 -5.82
CA ASP A 117 -3.57 -11.76 -6.40
C ASP A 117 -4.37 -12.65 -5.41
N ARG A 118 -4.44 -12.26 -4.12
CA ARG A 118 -5.20 -12.94 -3.05
C ARG A 118 -6.43 -12.11 -2.60
N PRO A 119 -7.43 -11.88 -3.47
CA PRO A 119 -8.53 -10.96 -3.18
C PRO A 119 -9.47 -11.43 -2.06
N GLU A 120 -9.56 -12.73 -1.77
CA GLU A 120 -10.42 -13.28 -0.73
C GLU A 120 -9.91 -12.89 0.67
N GLY A 121 -8.60 -13.03 0.91
CA GLY A 121 -7.96 -12.56 2.14
C GLY A 121 -8.05 -11.04 2.29
N ALA A 122 -7.83 -10.32 1.18
CA ALA A 122 -7.95 -8.86 1.16
C ALA A 122 -9.38 -8.38 1.46
N LEU A 123 -10.39 -9.09 0.95
CA LEU A 123 -11.79 -8.76 1.23
C LEU A 123 -12.09 -8.95 2.72
N SER A 124 -11.65 -10.06 3.32
CA SER A 124 -11.83 -10.31 4.77
C SER A 124 -11.22 -9.21 5.64
N ASP A 125 -10.02 -8.71 5.30
CA ASP A 125 -9.42 -7.58 6.01
C ASP A 125 -10.15 -6.25 5.78
N LEU A 126 -10.71 -6.02 4.59
CA LEU A 126 -11.45 -4.79 4.27
C LEU A 126 -12.88 -4.80 4.83
N GLU A 127 -13.50 -5.97 5.01
CA GLU A 127 -14.81 -6.11 5.65
C GLU A 127 -14.74 -5.79 7.15
N GLU A 128 -13.69 -6.22 7.84
CA GLU A 128 -13.39 -5.77 9.21
C GLU A 128 -13.24 -4.25 9.31
N VAL A 129 -12.63 -3.60 8.31
CA VAL A 129 -12.51 -2.14 8.24
C VAL A 129 -13.85 -1.47 7.87
N GLN A 130 -14.67 -2.10 7.03
CA GLN A 130 -16.00 -1.63 6.63
C GLN A 130 -17.00 -1.67 7.80
N LEU A 131 -16.93 -2.70 8.64
CA LEU A 131 -17.80 -2.91 9.81
C LEU A 131 -17.44 -2.04 11.02
N ALA A 132 -16.22 -1.49 11.06
CA ALA A 132 -15.81 -0.59 12.14
C ALA A 132 -16.65 0.70 12.17
N PRO A 133 -16.89 1.31 13.37
CA PRO A 133 -17.57 2.60 13.49
C PRO A 133 -16.95 3.64 12.57
N LYS A 134 -17.78 4.43 11.89
CA LYS A 134 -17.34 5.37 10.84
C LYS A 134 -16.27 6.34 11.36
N GLU A 135 -16.45 6.84 12.57
CA GLU A 135 -15.57 7.81 13.24
C GLU A 135 -14.22 7.19 13.60
N LEU A 136 -14.16 5.87 13.79
CA LEU A 136 -12.91 5.12 13.98
C LEU A 136 -12.24 4.83 12.63
N ARG A 137 -13.01 4.41 11.62
CA ARG A 137 -12.50 4.13 10.27
C ARG A 137 -11.93 5.39 9.62
N ASP A 138 -12.63 6.52 9.66
CA ASP A 138 -12.21 7.76 9.03
C ASP A 138 -10.97 8.39 9.74
N ARG A 139 -10.70 8.00 11.00
CA ARG A 139 -9.41 8.29 11.69
C ARG A 139 -8.27 7.36 11.27
N ALA A 140 -8.58 6.19 10.72
CA ALA A 140 -7.61 5.18 10.32
C ALA A 140 -7.24 5.27 8.83
N VAL A 141 -8.24 5.42 7.95
CA VAL A 141 -8.10 5.35 6.49
C VAL A 141 -8.93 6.43 5.80
N LYS A 142 -8.37 7.02 4.73
CA LYS A 142 -9.08 7.99 3.89
C LYS A 142 -10.21 7.30 3.13
N THR A 143 -11.44 7.78 3.30
CA THR A 143 -12.65 7.11 2.79
C THR A 143 -12.63 6.85 1.28
N THR A 144 -12.05 7.75 0.48
CA THR A 144 -12.00 7.59 -0.99
C THR A 144 -11.01 6.52 -1.45
N GLU A 145 -9.85 6.41 -0.80
CA GLU A 145 -8.90 5.31 -1.04
C GLU A 145 -9.48 3.98 -0.59
N PHE A 146 -10.11 3.96 0.58
CA PHE A 146 -10.74 2.77 1.14
C PHE A 146 -11.84 2.22 0.22
N LEU A 147 -12.76 3.06 -0.25
CA LEU A 147 -13.80 2.66 -1.22
C LEU A 147 -13.19 2.17 -2.55
N ARG A 148 -12.11 2.80 -3.02
CA ARG A 148 -11.41 2.36 -4.25
C ARG A 148 -10.80 0.97 -4.08
N ILE A 149 -10.09 0.73 -2.97
CA ILE A 149 -9.48 -0.57 -2.68
C ILE A 149 -10.56 -1.64 -2.44
N LEU A 150 -11.62 -1.32 -1.71
CA LEU A 150 -12.76 -2.20 -1.47
C LEU A 150 -13.43 -2.61 -2.79
N GLY A 151 -13.82 -1.66 -3.65
CA GLY A 151 -14.48 -1.97 -4.92
C GLY A 151 -13.62 -2.81 -5.88
N VAL A 152 -12.31 -2.53 -5.97
CA VAL A 152 -11.36 -3.37 -6.72
C VAL A 152 -11.32 -4.78 -6.14
N THR A 153 -11.27 -4.92 -4.82
CA THR A 153 -11.15 -6.23 -4.15
C THR A 153 -12.43 -7.04 -4.26
N GLU A 154 -13.59 -6.42 -4.09
CA GLU A 154 -14.91 -7.03 -4.25
C GLU A 154 -15.10 -7.58 -5.66
N ILE A 155 -14.75 -6.81 -6.70
CA ILE A 155 -14.77 -7.29 -8.09
C ILE A 155 -13.82 -8.50 -8.25
N ARG A 156 -12.56 -8.38 -7.80
CA ARG A 156 -11.54 -9.45 -7.91
C ARG A 156 -11.92 -10.75 -7.19
N ALA A 157 -12.59 -10.66 -6.03
CA ALA A 157 -13.13 -11.79 -5.28
C ALA A 157 -14.41 -12.40 -5.90
N GLY A 158 -14.83 -11.94 -7.08
CA GLY A 158 -15.98 -12.45 -7.83
C GLY A 158 -17.30 -11.71 -7.58
N PHE A 159 -17.35 -10.77 -6.64
CA PHE A 159 -18.53 -9.97 -6.32
C PHE A 159 -18.67 -8.74 -7.23
N TRP A 160 -18.63 -8.96 -8.56
CA TRP A 160 -18.68 -7.89 -9.58
C TRP A 160 -19.77 -6.83 -9.33
N PRO A 161 -21.04 -7.18 -9.04
CA PRO A 161 -22.09 -6.19 -8.81
C PRO A 161 -21.89 -5.36 -7.54
N ARG A 162 -21.19 -5.93 -6.54
CA ARG A 162 -20.89 -5.29 -5.24
C ARG A 162 -19.80 -4.25 -5.41
N GLY A 163 -18.64 -4.59 -5.97
CA GLY A 163 -17.57 -3.62 -6.19
C GLY A 163 -17.93 -2.54 -7.22
N GLN A 164 -18.76 -2.87 -8.23
CA GLN A 164 -19.36 -1.87 -9.13
C GLN A 164 -20.33 -0.91 -8.40
N LYS A 165 -21.03 -1.36 -7.34
CA LYS A 165 -21.82 -0.47 -6.46
C LYS A 165 -20.88 0.42 -5.63
N THR A 166 -19.81 -0.13 -5.07
CA THR A 166 -18.80 0.60 -4.29
C THR A 166 -18.07 1.67 -5.12
N PHE A 167 -17.79 1.40 -6.39
CA PHE A 167 -17.28 2.41 -7.34
C PHE A 167 -18.31 3.50 -7.65
N ARG A 168 -19.60 3.17 -7.84
CA ARG A 168 -20.66 4.18 -7.99
C ARG A 168 -20.77 5.06 -6.76
N GLU A 169 -20.79 4.48 -5.56
CA GLU A 169 -20.80 5.24 -4.30
C GLU A 169 -19.62 6.22 -4.19
N LEU A 170 -18.41 5.79 -4.57
CA LEU A 170 -17.23 6.65 -4.62
C LEU A 170 -17.37 7.81 -5.62
N VAL A 171 -17.88 7.54 -6.82
CA VAL A 171 -18.07 8.55 -7.88
C VAL A 171 -19.22 9.52 -7.55
N GLU A 172 -20.31 9.04 -6.96
CA GLU A 172 -21.49 9.84 -6.60
C GLU A 172 -21.21 10.74 -5.38
N LYS A 173 -20.53 10.23 -4.34
CA LYS A 173 -20.27 10.98 -3.10
C LYS A 173 -18.99 11.82 -3.14
N HIS A 174 -18.02 11.43 -3.97
CA HIS A 174 -16.70 12.08 -4.02
C HIS A 174 -16.22 12.33 -5.46
N PRO A 175 -17.03 12.94 -6.37
CA PRO A 175 -16.74 13.03 -7.81
C PRO A 175 -15.44 13.77 -8.15
N GLN A 176 -14.99 14.69 -7.29
CA GLN A 176 -13.74 15.44 -7.46
C GLN A 176 -12.50 14.72 -6.89
N SER A 177 -12.67 13.56 -6.25
CA SER A 177 -11.54 12.79 -5.72
C SER A 177 -10.76 12.11 -6.84
N GLN A 178 -9.43 12.07 -6.70
CA GLN A 178 -8.56 11.35 -7.64
C GLN A 178 -8.99 9.87 -7.77
N GLU A 179 -9.46 9.27 -6.68
CA GLU A 179 -9.93 7.89 -6.69
C GLU A 179 -11.22 7.70 -7.49
N ALA A 180 -12.18 8.64 -7.42
CA ALA A 180 -13.37 8.62 -8.27
C ALA A 180 -13.03 8.76 -9.75
N VAL A 181 -12.16 9.73 -10.10
CA VAL A 181 -11.70 9.94 -11.50
C VAL A 181 -11.03 8.69 -12.06
N LEU A 182 -10.27 7.94 -11.23
CA LEU A 182 -9.58 6.72 -11.67
C LEU A 182 -10.53 5.52 -11.92
N VAL A 183 -11.65 5.40 -11.19
CA VAL A 183 -12.61 4.28 -11.32
C VAL A 183 -13.84 4.57 -12.17
N LYS A 184 -14.24 5.85 -12.34
CA LYS A 184 -15.39 6.24 -13.17
C LYS A 184 -15.38 5.60 -14.58
N PRO A 185 -14.24 5.51 -15.30
CA PRO A 185 -14.20 4.85 -16.61
C PRO A 185 -14.42 3.33 -16.54
N LEU A 186 -14.13 2.69 -15.40
CA LEU A 186 -14.28 1.24 -15.19
C LEU A 186 -15.74 0.84 -14.96
N LEU A 187 -16.63 1.80 -14.69
CA LEU A 187 -18.07 1.55 -14.54
C LEU A 187 -18.75 1.03 -15.83
N MET A 188 -18.11 1.19 -17.00
CA MET A 188 -18.61 0.64 -18.27
C MET A 188 -18.29 -0.85 -18.45
N LEU A 189 -17.35 -1.40 -17.68
CA LEU A 189 -16.83 -2.75 -17.86
C LEU A 189 -17.75 -3.80 -17.23
N LYS A 190 -17.80 -4.99 -17.84
CA LYS A 190 -18.69 -6.10 -17.48
C LYS A 190 -17.95 -7.44 -17.29
N ALA A 191 -16.65 -7.43 -17.55
CA ALA A 191 -15.72 -8.55 -17.46
C ALA A 191 -14.31 -7.97 -17.29
N PHE A 192 -13.40 -8.72 -16.68
CA PHE A 192 -11.99 -8.33 -16.60
C PHE A 192 -11.36 -8.31 -17.99
N THR A 193 -10.40 -7.42 -18.21
CA THR A 193 -9.55 -7.45 -19.40
C THR A 193 -8.10 -7.12 -19.04
N VAL A 194 -7.13 -7.60 -19.82
CA VAL A 194 -5.71 -7.39 -19.55
C VAL A 194 -5.19 -6.26 -20.44
N GLN A 195 -4.97 -5.08 -19.89
CA GLN A 195 -4.31 -3.98 -20.58
C GLN A 195 -2.83 -4.32 -20.83
N VAL A 196 -2.39 -4.17 -22.08
CA VAL A 196 -1.05 -4.49 -22.60
C VAL A 196 -0.32 -3.29 -23.20
N ALA A 197 -1.03 -2.17 -23.43
CA ALA A 197 -0.43 -0.87 -23.70
C ALA A 197 -1.38 0.27 -23.30
N GLY A 198 -0.81 1.45 -23.03
CA GLY A 198 -1.46 2.73 -23.27
C GLY A 198 -0.90 3.33 -24.57
N CYS A 199 -1.71 4.10 -25.29
CA CYS A 199 -1.35 4.75 -26.55
C CYS A 199 -1.87 6.20 -26.54
N ALA A 200 -1.17 7.14 -27.19
CA ALA A 200 -1.61 8.53 -27.21
C ALA A 200 -2.92 8.72 -28.00
N ASP A 201 -3.10 7.93 -29.06
CA ASP A 201 -4.23 7.98 -29.98
C ASP A 201 -4.59 6.58 -30.53
N GLU A 202 -5.68 6.53 -31.29
CA GLU A 202 -6.21 5.29 -31.90
C GLU A 202 -5.30 4.71 -33.00
N LYS A 203 -4.54 5.55 -33.72
CA LYS A 203 -3.63 5.12 -34.79
C LYS A 203 -2.43 4.36 -34.20
N ALA A 204 -1.86 4.87 -33.11
CA ALA A 204 -0.86 4.19 -32.30
C ALA A 204 -1.42 2.87 -31.71
N ALA A 205 -2.66 2.90 -31.21
CA ALA A 205 -3.32 1.70 -30.68
C ALA A 205 -3.52 0.61 -31.75
N ARG A 206 -3.95 0.97 -32.97
CA ARG A 206 -4.08 0.04 -34.12
C ARG A 206 -2.73 -0.56 -34.53
N ALA A 207 -1.65 0.22 -34.51
CA ALA A 207 -0.30 -0.29 -34.75
C ALA A 207 0.12 -1.31 -33.68
N ARG A 208 -0.11 -1.02 -32.40
CA ARG A 208 0.19 -1.93 -31.28
C ARG A 208 -0.64 -3.22 -31.32
N VAL A 209 -1.94 -3.16 -31.64
CA VAL A 209 -2.77 -4.36 -31.89
C VAL A 209 -2.17 -5.24 -32.98
N THR A 210 -1.67 -4.65 -34.08
CA THR A 210 -1.05 -5.38 -35.19
C THR A 210 0.29 -6.03 -34.78
N GLU A 211 1.05 -5.40 -33.88
CA GLU A 211 2.27 -5.99 -33.29
C GLU A 211 1.94 -7.15 -32.33
N PHE A 212 0.96 -6.98 -31.45
CA PHE A 212 0.53 -7.99 -30.50
C PHE A 212 -0.03 -9.25 -31.18
N LEU A 213 -0.76 -9.10 -32.29
CA LEU A 213 -1.24 -10.23 -33.08
C LEU A 213 -0.08 -11.09 -33.61
N LYS A 214 1.01 -10.47 -34.07
CA LYS A 214 2.24 -11.18 -34.49
C LYS A 214 2.95 -11.92 -33.35
N LYS A 215 2.67 -11.55 -32.09
CA LYS A 215 3.19 -12.19 -30.86
C LYS A 215 2.22 -13.22 -30.26
N GLY A 216 1.12 -13.56 -30.95
CA GLY A 216 0.13 -14.51 -30.43
C GLY A 216 -0.71 -13.94 -29.29
N ILE A 217 -0.96 -12.63 -29.30
CA ILE A 217 -1.87 -11.94 -28.37
C ILE A 217 -3.02 -11.36 -29.18
N VAL A 218 -4.23 -11.89 -28.97
CA VAL A 218 -5.46 -11.32 -29.56
C VAL A 218 -5.81 -10.08 -28.75
N ALA A 219 -5.35 -8.93 -29.24
CA ALA A 219 -5.60 -7.63 -28.63
C ALA A 219 -6.71 -6.86 -29.35
N ARG A 220 -7.48 -6.08 -28.61
CA ARG A 220 -8.42 -5.10 -29.12
C ARG A 220 -8.16 -3.73 -28.52
N ILE A 221 -8.71 -2.71 -29.15
CA ILE A 221 -8.78 -1.37 -28.56
C ILE A 221 -9.86 -1.36 -27.47
N LEU A 222 -9.59 -0.62 -26.40
CA LEU A 222 -10.56 -0.21 -25.40
C LEU A 222 -10.43 1.30 -25.22
N ASP A 223 -11.42 2.02 -25.73
CA ASP A 223 -11.62 3.41 -25.34
C ASP A 223 -12.18 3.45 -23.91
N LEU A 224 -11.65 4.33 -23.07
CA LEU A 224 -12.07 4.52 -21.68
C LEU A 224 -12.39 6.01 -21.51
N PRO A 225 -13.67 6.39 -21.33
CA PRO A 225 -14.06 7.78 -21.30
C PRO A 225 -13.34 8.52 -20.17
N GLU A 226 -12.99 9.78 -20.42
CA GLU A 226 -12.33 10.67 -19.45
C GLU A 226 -10.91 10.23 -19.01
N ARG A 227 -10.31 9.19 -19.62
CA ARG A 227 -8.87 8.92 -19.52
C ARG A 227 -8.09 9.59 -20.66
N PRO A 228 -6.84 10.05 -20.40
CA PRO A 228 -5.95 10.47 -21.47
C PRO A 228 -5.40 9.25 -22.23
N GLY A 229 -5.61 9.24 -23.54
CA GLY A 229 -5.12 8.19 -24.43
C GLY A 229 -5.99 6.92 -24.44
N VAL A 230 -5.58 5.98 -25.30
CA VAL A 230 -6.34 4.78 -25.67
C VAL A 230 -5.68 3.54 -25.06
N ALA A 231 -6.47 2.64 -24.46
CA ALA A 231 -5.96 1.38 -23.96
C ALA A 231 -5.96 0.31 -25.07
N VAL A 232 -4.89 -0.51 -25.12
CA VAL A 232 -4.89 -1.77 -25.87
C VAL A 232 -4.97 -2.90 -24.86
N VAL A 233 -5.95 -3.78 -25.03
CA VAL A 233 -6.31 -4.82 -24.05
C VAL A 233 -6.46 -6.19 -24.72
N SER A 234 -6.27 -7.27 -23.96
CA SER A 234 -6.44 -8.64 -24.44
C SER A 234 -7.40 -9.43 -23.54
N GLY A 235 -8.26 -10.21 -24.20
CA GLY A 235 -9.28 -11.07 -23.60
C GLY A 235 -10.41 -10.34 -22.87
N GLU A 236 -11.48 -11.08 -22.62
CA GLU A 236 -12.59 -10.70 -21.74
C GLU A 236 -12.89 -11.89 -20.84
N PHE A 237 -12.76 -11.71 -19.52
CA PHE A 237 -12.77 -12.81 -18.56
C PHE A 237 -13.82 -12.57 -17.49
N ALA A 238 -14.71 -13.55 -17.27
CA ALA A 238 -15.74 -13.46 -16.23
C ALA A 238 -15.21 -13.64 -14.80
N ARG A 239 -13.99 -14.18 -14.62
CA ARG A 239 -13.40 -14.49 -13.32
C ARG A 239 -11.96 -14.00 -13.23
N TYR A 240 -11.58 -13.49 -12.06
CA TYR A 240 -10.24 -12.92 -11.85
C TYR A 240 -9.08 -13.90 -12.11
N PRO A 241 -9.13 -15.18 -11.67
CA PRO A 241 -8.06 -16.15 -11.93
C PRO A 241 -7.80 -16.40 -13.43
N ASP A 242 -8.79 -16.18 -14.30
CA ASP A 242 -8.63 -16.34 -15.74
C ASP A 242 -7.85 -15.16 -16.34
N ALA A 243 -8.16 -13.94 -15.92
CA ALA A 243 -7.39 -12.74 -16.26
C ALA A 243 -5.97 -12.74 -15.67
N VAL A 244 -5.76 -13.32 -14.48
CA VAL A 244 -4.43 -13.53 -13.87
C VAL A 244 -3.56 -14.46 -14.71
N ARG A 245 -4.11 -15.56 -15.23
CA ARG A 245 -3.37 -16.46 -16.13
C ARG A 245 -2.98 -15.78 -17.44
N GLU A 246 -3.87 -14.98 -18.03
CA GLU A 246 -3.53 -14.22 -19.25
C GLU A 246 -2.47 -13.13 -18.98
N ARG A 247 -2.61 -12.37 -17.89
CA ARG A 247 -1.60 -11.39 -17.47
C ARG A 247 -0.23 -12.05 -17.25
N ALA A 248 -0.18 -13.25 -16.68
CA ALA A 248 1.04 -14.01 -16.51
C ALA A 248 1.63 -14.49 -17.85
N ARG A 249 0.80 -15.03 -18.75
CA ARG A 249 1.20 -15.44 -20.11
C ARG A 249 1.84 -14.29 -20.89
N ILE A 250 1.26 -13.09 -20.82
CA ILE A 250 1.74 -11.92 -21.53
C ILE A 250 3.01 -11.35 -20.89
N ARG A 251 3.11 -11.30 -19.55
CA ARG A 251 4.34 -10.89 -18.85
C ARG A 251 5.52 -11.82 -19.15
N ALA A 252 5.29 -13.11 -19.34
CA ALA A 252 6.31 -14.06 -19.78
C ALA A 252 6.87 -13.78 -21.19
N MET A 253 6.21 -12.93 -21.98
CA MET A 253 6.70 -12.44 -23.29
C MET A 253 7.47 -11.11 -23.19
N GLY A 254 7.77 -10.63 -21.97
CA GLY A 254 8.43 -9.33 -21.75
C GLY A 254 7.52 -8.13 -22.02
N ILE A 255 6.20 -8.29 -21.85
CA ILE A 255 5.21 -7.23 -22.07
C ILE A 255 4.56 -6.87 -20.74
N ASP A 256 4.62 -5.58 -20.37
CA ASP A 256 3.90 -5.06 -19.22
C ASP A 256 2.39 -5.24 -19.40
N ALA A 257 1.77 -5.88 -18.42
CA ALA A 257 0.36 -6.25 -18.46
C ALA A 257 -0.33 -6.03 -17.10
N PHE A 258 -1.53 -5.44 -17.12
CA PHE A 258 -2.31 -5.06 -15.95
C PHE A 258 -3.76 -5.49 -16.12
N ILE A 259 -4.41 -5.98 -15.06
CA ILE A 259 -5.83 -6.36 -15.12
C ILE A 259 -6.69 -5.15 -14.78
N LEU A 260 -7.59 -4.80 -15.69
CA LEU A 260 -8.66 -3.85 -15.47
C LEU A 260 -9.91 -4.60 -14.92
N PRO A 261 -10.40 -4.24 -13.72
CA PRO A 261 -11.74 -4.61 -13.22
C PRO A 261 -12.81 -3.63 -13.72
#